data_AF-A0A7C2B387-F1
#
_entry.id   AF-A0A7C2B387-F1
#
_cell.length_a   1.000
_cell.length_b   1.000
_cell.length_c   1.000
_cell.angle_alpha   90.00
_cell.angle_beta   90.00
_cell.angle_gamma   90.00
#
_symmetry.space_group_name_H-M   'P 1'
#
loop_
_entity.id
_entity.type
_entity.pdbx_description
1 polymer ?
#
loop_
_entity_poly.entity_id
_entity_poly.type
_entity_poly.pdbx_seq_one_letter_code
_entity_poly.pdbx_strand_id
1 'polypeptide(L)'
;MKRNIMIEEIRKRDGRIVKLNRKKIVNAIFRAFVATGEGRKEDAEKLSEDVVSKIEKTKKIPSVEEVQDVVETTLMEHGFYRTAKAYILYREQHKKIREMKEIIRDISTIESYLNKEDWRVNENSNMTYSLQGLNYFLSSKVVSHYWLDRIYPREIKNAHYGGELHIHDLGILGAYCVGWDLRGLLLKGIVGVSGKVESK
;
A
#
# COMPACT_ATOMS: atom_id res chain seq x y z
N MET A 1 39.33 8.29 -24.49
CA MET A 1 38.95 8.29 -23.06
C MET A 1 37.44 8.33 -22.95
N LYS A 2 36.79 7.24 -22.51
CA LYS A 2 35.35 7.27 -22.19
C LYS A 2 35.21 7.97 -20.83
N ARG A 3 34.58 9.15 -20.78
CA ARG A 3 34.18 9.78 -19.51
C ARG A 3 33.30 8.79 -18.75
N ASN A 4 33.77 8.28 -17.61
CA ASN A 4 32.89 7.66 -16.62
C ASN A 4 31.94 8.77 -16.15
N ILE A 5 30.68 8.69 -16.58
CA ILE A 5 29.64 9.59 -16.13
C ILE A 5 29.26 9.10 -14.74
N MET A 6 29.72 9.82 -13.71
CA MET A 6 29.26 9.55 -12.34
C MET A 6 27.82 10.02 -12.22
N ILE A 7 26.91 9.12 -11.85
CA ILE A 7 25.55 9.52 -11.52
C ILE A 7 25.56 10.10 -10.11
N GLU A 8 25.36 11.41 -10.04
CA GLU A 8 25.31 12.14 -8.77
C GLU A 8 23.89 12.33 -8.24
N GLU A 9 22.87 12.03 -9.04
CA GLU A 9 21.48 12.38 -8.74
C GLU A 9 20.55 11.16 -8.77
N ILE A 10 19.48 11.22 -7.99
CA ILE A 10 18.41 10.23 -7.95
C ILE A 10 17.06 10.93 -7.85
N ARG A 11 16.08 10.47 -8.63
CA ARG A 11 14.70 10.92 -8.57
C ARG A 11 13.95 10.17 -7.47
N LYS A 12 13.50 10.90 -6.47
CA LYS A 12 12.68 10.40 -5.36
C LYS A 12 11.25 10.12 -5.84
N ARG A 13 10.51 9.36 -5.03
CA ARG A 13 9.11 8.94 -5.33
C ARG A 13 8.14 10.11 -5.42
N ASP A 14 8.46 11.23 -4.77
CA ASP A 14 7.72 12.50 -4.82
C ASP A 14 8.15 13.40 -5.99
N GLY A 15 8.96 12.87 -6.93
CA GLY A 15 9.46 13.61 -8.08
C GLY A 15 10.71 14.45 -7.82
N ARG A 16 11.09 14.70 -6.56
CA ARG A 16 12.28 15.52 -6.24
C ARG A 16 13.56 14.85 -6.73
N ILE A 17 14.46 15.64 -7.30
CA ILE A 17 15.81 15.19 -7.66
C ILE A 17 16.74 15.57 -6.51
N VAL A 18 17.47 14.59 -5.99
CA VAL A 18 18.41 14.78 -4.87
C VAL A 18 19.72 14.07 -5.15
N LYS A 19 20.77 14.43 -4.42
CA LYS A 19 22.07 13.75 -4.53
C LYS A 19 21.96 12.26 -4.18
N LEU A 20 22.50 11.39 -5.02
CA LEU A 20 22.58 9.95 -4.79
C LEU A 20 23.53 9.69 -3.61
N ASN A 21 22.98 9.15 -2.52
CA ASN A 21 23.77 8.71 -1.38
C ASN A 21 24.02 7.20 -1.46
N ARG A 22 25.22 6.81 -1.92
CA ARG A 22 25.64 5.41 -2.07
C ARG A 22 25.52 4.59 -0.78
N LYS A 23 25.73 5.21 0.40
CA LYS A 23 25.55 4.54 1.70
C LYS A 23 24.13 4.02 1.90
N LYS A 24 23.12 4.64 1.28
CA LYS A 24 21.73 4.14 1.35
C LYS A 24 21.55 2.81 0.61
N ILE A 25 22.28 2.58 -0.48
CA ILE A 25 22.26 1.32 -1.23
C ILE A 25 22.95 0.23 -0.40
N VAL A 26 24.15 0.50 0.10
CA VAL A 26 24.89 -0.40 1.01
C VAL A 26 24.02 -0.81 2.18
N ASN A 27 23.42 0.16 2.89
CA ASN A 27 22.59 -0.12 4.06
C ASN A 27 21.33 -0.93 3.71
N ALA A 28 20.74 -0.72 2.53
CA ALA A 28 19.57 -1.49 2.10
C ALA A 28 19.94 -2.96 1.84
N ILE A 29 21.04 -3.21 1.14
CA ILE A 29 21.57 -4.56 0.87
C ILE A 29 21.97 -5.23 2.18
N PHE A 30 22.74 -4.53 3.03
CA PHE A 30 23.23 -5.06 4.30
C PHE A 30 22.07 -5.44 5.25
N ARG A 31 21.01 -4.63 5.32
CA ARG A 31 19.82 -5.00 6.12
C ARG A 31 19.14 -6.27 5.61
N ALA A 32 19.11 -6.48 4.29
CA ALA A 32 18.59 -7.72 3.74
C ALA A 32 19.49 -8.92 4.06
N PHE A 33 20.82 -8.75 4.02
CA PHE A 33 21.75 -9.78 4.47
C PHE A 33 21.61 -10.13 5.94
N VAL A 34 21.47 -9.13 6.82
CA VAL A 34 21.23 -9.37 8.25
C VAL A 34 19.95 -10.17 8.46
N ALA A 35 18.90 -9.91 7.67
CA ALA A 35 17.63 -10.62 7.79
C ALA A 35 17.70 -12.08 7.31
N THR A 36 18.58 -12.42 6.36
CA THR A 36 18.69 -13.78 5.81
C THR A 36 19.89 -14.58 6.32
N GLY A 37 20.90 -13.90 6.88
CA GLY A 37 22.16 -14.49 7.33
C GLY A 37 23.13 -14.87 6.20
N GLU A 38 22.96 -14.33 4.98
CA GLU A 38 23.71 -14.78 3.78
C GLU A 38 24.94 -13.92 3.41
N GLY A 39 25.15 -12.77 4.04
CA GLY A 39 26.23 -11.86 3.64
C GLY A 39 26.71 -10.95 4.76
N ARG A 40 27.90 -10.40 4.58
CA ARG A 40 28.51 -9.44 5.50
C ARG A 40 28.45 -8.02 4.93
N LYS A 41 28.92 -7.06 5.71
CA LYS A 41 28.93 -5.66 5.31
C LYS A 41 29.84 -5.43 4.10
N GLU A 42 30.97 -6.13 4.04
CA GLU A 42 31.92 -6.06 2.93
C GLU A 42 31.28 -6.56 1.62
N ASP A 43 30.44 -7.60 1.70
CA ASP A 43 29.70 -8.11 0.54
C ASP A 43 28.67 -7.08 0.06
N ALA A 44 27.97 -6.42 0.99
CA ALA A 44 27.02 -5.35 0.67
C ALA A 44 27.70 -4.13 0.02
N GLU A 45 28.92 -3.79 0.45
CA GLU A 45 29.71 -2.71 -0.16
C GLU A 45 30.07 -3.06 -1.61
N LYS A 46 30.59 -4.27 -1.86
CA LYS A 46 30.91 -4.74 -3.23
C LYS A 46 29.69 -4.77 -4.15
N LEU A 47 28.56 -5.33 -3.68
CA LEU A 47 27.33 -5.36 -4.45
C LEU A 47 26.80 -3.96 -4.74
N SER A 48 26.96 -3.01 -3.81
CA SER A 48 26.55 -1.62 -4.03
C SER A 48 27.37 -0.94 -5.13
N GLU A 49 28.65 -1.27 -5.28
CA GLU A 49 29.51 -0.75 -6.34
C GLU A 49 29.05 -1.27 -7.71
N ASP A 50 28.72 -2.56 -7.81
CA ASP A 50 28.15 -3.14 -9.02
C ASP A 50 26.80 -2.52 -9.38
N VAL A 51 25.90 -2.34 -8.40
CA VAL A 51 24.63 -1.64 -8.59
C VAL A 51 24.87 -0.23 -9.15
N VAL A 52 25.78 0.54 -8.56
CA VAL A 52 26.10 1.89 -9.05
C VAL A 52 26.67 1.85 -10.46
N SER A 53 27.58 0.91 -10.76
CA SER A 53 28.14 0.74 -12.10
C SER A 53 27.09 0.43 -13.15
N LYS A 54 26.11 -0.43 -12.83
CA LYS A 54 24.99 -0.75 -13.73
C LYS A 54 24.08 0.43 -13.98
N ILE A 55 23.78 1.22 -12.95
CA ILE A 55 22.98 2.43 -13.08
C ILE A 55 23.74 3.47 -13.93
N GLU A 56 25.04 3.67 -13.70
CA GLU A 56 25.86 4.62 -14.47
C GLU A 56 25.85 4.34 -15.99
N LYS A 57 25.75 3.07 -16.39
CA LYS A 57 25.64 2.67 -17.81
C LYS A 57 24.36 3.17 -18.48
N THR A 58 23.28 3.41 -17.73
CA THR A 58 21.99 3.87 -18.28
C THR A 58 22.01 5.34 -18.71
N LYS A 59 22.98 6.13 -18.24
CA LYS A 59 23.16 7.57 -18.53
C LYS A 59 21.91 8.44 -18.31
N LYS A 60 21.01 8.02 -17.43
CA LYS A 60 19.80 8.75 -17.05
C LYS A 60 19.78 8.89 -15.53
N ILE A 61 19.06 9.90 -15.03
CA ILE A 61 18.81 10.03 -13.59
C ILE A 61 17.85 8.91 -13.17
N PRO A 62 18.29 7.93 -12.37
CA PRO A 62 17.45 6.82 -11.98
C PRO A 62 16.40 7.27 -10.96
N SER A 63 15.24 6.64 -11.01
CA SER A 63 14.25 6.67 -9.95
C SER A 63 14.64 5.73 -8.81
N VAL A 64 14.06 5.94 -7.63
CA VAL A 64 14.23 5.02 -6.49
C VAL A 64 13.83 3.59 -6.85
N GLU A 65 12.81 3.39 -7.68
CA GLU A 65 12.35 2.06 -8.07
C GLU A 65 13.33 1.37 -9.03
N GLU A 66 13.88 2.08 -10.01
CA GLU A 66 14.92 1.55 -10.91
C GLU A 66 16.18 1.14 -10.13
N VAL A 67 16.60 1.92 -9.12
CA VAL A 67 17.72 1.53 -8.25
C VAL A 67 17.40 0.23 -7.49
N GLN A 68 16.16 0.07 -7.02
CA GLN A 68 15.74 -1.14 -6.31
C GLN A 68 15.70 -2.35 -7.25
N ASP A 69 15.24 -2.20 -8.49
CA ASP A 69 15.24 -3.28 -9.49
C ASP A 69 16.68 -3.76 -9.81
N VAL A 70 17.63 -2.83 -9.90
CA VAL A 70 19.05 -3.16 -10.09
C VAL A 70 19.62 -3.88 -8.87
N VAL A 71 19.26 -3.46 -7.65
CA VAL A 71 19.66 -4.18 -6.41
C VAL A 71 19.15 -5.62 -6.41
N GLU A 72 17.88 -5.83 -6.76
CA GLU A 72 17.28 -7.17 -6.84
C GLU A 72 18.01 -8.05 -7.86
N THR A 73 18.25 -7.52 -9.05
CA THR A 73 18.95 -8.24 -10.12
C THR A 73 20.40 -8.55 -9.73
N THR A 74 21.14 -7.59 -9.17
CA THR A 74 22.52 -7.79 -8.71
C THR A 74 22.61 -8.84 -7.60
N LEU A 75 21.66 -8.88 -6.65
CA LEU A 75 21.61 -9.94 -5.63
C LEU A 75 21.42 -11.32 -6.26
N MET A 76 20.53 -11.45 -7.25
CA MET A 76 20.30 -12.72 -7.95
C MET A 76 21.51 -13.16 -8.78
N GLU A 77 22.15 -12.24 -9.51
CA GLU A 77 23.33 -12.54 -10.32
C GLU A 77 24.52 -13.04 -9.48
N HIS A 78 24.65 -12.57 -8.24
CA HIS A 78 25.69 -13.01 -7.31
C HIS A 78 25.28 -14.25 -6.49
N GLY A 79 24.14 -14.87 -6.80
CA GLY A 79 23.67 -16.11 -6.18
C GLY A 79 23.00 -15.93 -4.81
N PHE A 80 22.79 -14.70 -4.34
CA PHE A 80 22.10 -14.41 -3.07
C PHE A 80 20.58 -14.47 -3.23
N TYR A 81 20.06 -15.62 -3.68
CA TYR A 81 18.65 -15.78 -4.03
C TYR A 81 17.71 -15.60 -2.83
N ARG A 82 18.09 -16.05 -1.61
CA ARG A 82 17.23 -15.89 -0.43
C ARG A 82 17.20 -14.42 -0.01
N THR A 83 18.34 -13.72 0.00
CA THR A 83 18.38 -12.26 0.21
C THR A 83 17.59 -11.49 -0.84
N ALA A 84 17.72 -11.83 -2.13
CA ALA A 84 16.95 -11.19 -3.21
C ALA A 84 15.44 -11.35 -2.97
N LYS A 85 14.98 -12.58 -2.68
CA LYS A 85 13.58 -12.85 -2.36
C LYS A 85 13.09 -12.08 -1.15
N ALA A 86 13.88 -12.05 -0.07
CA ALA A 86 13.54 -11.30 1.14
C ALA A 86 13.46 -9.78 0.87
N TYR A 87 14.38 -9.25 0.06
CA TYR A 87 14.41 -7.85 -0.35
C TYR A 87 13.14 -7.47 -1.14
N ILE A 88 12.77 -8.28 -2.14
CA ILE A 88 11.55 -8.10 -2.96
C ILE A 88 10.31 -8.07 -2.07
N LEU A 89 10.16 -9.06 -1.20
CA LEU A 89 9.01 -9.16 -0.29
C LEU A 89 8.93 -7.96 0.65
N TYR A 90 10.07 -7.53 1.21
CA TYR A 90 10.14 -6.36 2.09
C TYR A 90 9.77 -5.07 1.35
N ARG A 91 10.25 -4.89 0.11
CA ARG A 91 9.93 -3.74 -0.75
C ARG A 91 8.42 -3.69 -1.04
N GLU A 92 7.83 -4.82 -1.39
CA GLU A 92 6.40 -4.93 -1.67
C GLU A 92 5.54 -4.66 -0.43
N GLN A 93 5.92 -5.20 0.74
CA GLN A 93 5.26 -4.86 2.01
C GLN A 93 5.33 -3.37 2.31
N HIS A 94 6.48 -2.74 2.12
CA HIS A 94 6.64 -1.31 2.36
C HIS A 94 5.90 -0.45 1.34
N LYS A 95 5.73 -0.94 0.11
CA LYS A 95 4.88 -0.30 -0.92
C LYS A 95 3.44 -0.29 -0.45
N LYS A 96 2.90 -1.44 -0.02
CA LYS A 96 1.54 -1.54 0.55
C LYS A 96 1.33 -0.63 1.75
N ILE A 97 2.31 -0.53 2.66
CA ILE A 97 2.23 0.39 3.80
C ILE A 97 2.17 1.86 3.36
N ARG A 98 2.94 2.25 2.32
CA ARG A 98 2.89 3.62 1.79
C ARG A 98 1.56 3.92 1.12
N GLU A 99 1.03 3.00 0.33
CA GLU A 99 -0.30 3.11 -0.28
C GLU A 99 -1.38 3.28 0.80
N MET A 100 -1.32 2.48 1.87
CA MET A 100 -2.20 2.64 3.04
C MET A 100 -2.01 3.98 3.77
N LYS A 101 -0.79 4.50 3.89
CA LYS A 101 -0.55 5.80 4.53
C LYS A 101 -1.08 6.98 3.72
N GLU A 102 -1.04 6.92 2.39
CA GLU A 102 -1.66 7.95 1.54
C GLU A 102 -3.19 7.95 1.71
N ILE A 103 -3.81 6.79 1.96
CA ILE A 103 -5.24 6.69 2.25
C ILE A 103 -5.61 7.39 3.58
N ILE A 104 -4.73 7.30 4.59
CA ILE A 104 -4.90 7.90 5.94
C ILE A 104 -4.23 9.29 6.02
N ARG A 105 -4.08 10.02 4.91
CA ARG A 105 -3.83 11.47 5.00
C ARG A 105 -5.12 12.16 5.45
N ASP A 106 -5.35 12.06 6.76
CA ASP A 106 -6.58 12.31 7.50
C ASP A 106 -7.18 13.70 7.28
N ILE A 107 -6.37 14.73 7.03
CA ILE A 107 -6.88 16.10 6.90
C ILE A 107 -7.64 16.30 5.58
N SER A 108 -7.06 15.84 4.47
CA SER A 108 -7.68 16.00 3.15
C SER A 108 -8.99 15.22 3.00
N THR A 109 -9.13 14.07 3.69
CA THR A 109 -10.36 13.27 3.62
C THR A 109 -11.48 13.91 4.43
N ILE A 110 -11.17 14.53 5.58
CA ILE A 110 -12.16 15.30 6.34
C ILE A 110 -12.57 16.55 5.53
N GLU A 111 -11.62 17.32 5.00
CA GLU A 111 -11.90 18.49 4.16
C GLU A 111 -12.76 18.13 2.93
N SER A 112 -12.44 17.02 2.24
CA SER A 112 -13.21 16.52 1.10
C SER A 112 -14.67 16.19 1.49
N TYR A 113 -14.88 15.62 2.68
CA TYR A 113 -16.23 15.40 3.20
C TYR A 113 -16.94 16.72 3.51
N LEU A 114 -16.28 17.64 4.22
CA LEU A 114 -16.83 18.96 4.59
C LEU A 114 -17.23 19.77 3.35
N ASN A 115 -16.41 19.71 2.30
CA ASN A 115 -16.63 20.40 1.03
C ASN A 115 -17.52 19.62 0.04
N LYS A 116 -17.92 18.37 0.38
CA LYS A 116 -18.71 17.47 -0.47
C LYS A 116 -18.07 17.22 -1.86
N GLU A 117 -16.75 17.10 -1.88
CA GLU A 117 -15.97 16.92 -3.12
C GLU A 117 -16.03 15.47 -3.65
N ASP A 118 -16.31 14.50 -2.78
CA ASP A 118 -16.43 13.09 -3.14
C ASP A 118 -17.92 12.72 -3.31
N TRP A 119 -18.28 12.12 -4.45
CA TRP A 119 -19.65 11.67 -4.73
C TRP A 119 -20.14 10.65 -3.69
N ARG A 120 -19.22 9.92 -3.04
CA ARG A 120 -19.53 8.95 -1.98
C ARG A 120 -20.22 9.57 -0.77
N VAL A 121 -20.12 10.90 -0.59
CA VAL A 121 -20.91 11.61 0.42
C VAL A 121 -22.41 11.46 0.18
N ASN A 122 -22.83 11.25 -1.07
CA ASN A 122 -24.22 11.07 -1.48
C ASN A 122 -24.56 9.64 -1.92
N GLU A 123 -23.65 8.67 -1.76
CA GLU A 123 -23.88 7.27 -2.17
C GLU A 123 -24.99 6.62 -1.33
N ASN A 124 -25.05 6.95 -0.04
CA ASN A 124 -26.07 6.44 0.87
C ASN A 124 -27.21 7.46 1.02
N SER A 125 -28.35 7.20 0.37
CA SER A 125 -29.53 8.06 0.43
C SER A 125 -30.12 8.25 1.82
N ASN A 126 -29.86 7.32 2.75
CA ASN A 126 -30.35 7.38 4.13
C ASN A 126 -29.43 8.19 5.05
N MET A 127 -28.26 8.60 4.57
CA MET A 127 -27.24 9.25 5.37
C MET A 127 -27.08 10.71 4.93
N THR A 128 -27.31 11.63 5.86
CA THR A 128 -27.16 13.06 5.62
C THR A 128 -25.83 13.58 6.15
N TYR A 129 -25.40 14.73 5.63
CA TYR A 129 -24.21 15.43 6.09
C TYR A 129 -24.26 15.68 7.60
N SER A 130 -23.49 14.89 8.34
CA SER A 130 -23.49 14.85 9.80
C SER A 130 -22.17 14.29 10.33
N LEU A 131 -21.95 14.34 11.65
CA LEU A 131 -20.81 13.69 12.30
C LEU A 131 -20.84 12.16 12.11
N GLN A 132 -22.01 11.55 12.18
CA GLN A 132 -22.14 10.11 11.91
C GLN A 132 -21.84 9.78 10.44
N GLY A 133 -22.29 10.63 9.52
CA GLY A 133 -21.93 10.54 8.10
C GLY A 133 -20.43 10.67 7.86
N LEU A 134 -19.74 11.55 8.60
CA LEU A 134 -18.28 11.67 8.53
C LEU A 134 -17.57 10.40 9.02
N ASN A 135 -18.00 9.87 10.17
CA ASN A 135 -17.45 8.62 10.70
C ASN A 135 -17.65 7.45 9.71
N TYR A 136 -18.84 7.37 9.11
CA TYR A 136 -19.11 6.37 8.07
C TYR A 136 -18.26 6.63 6.82
N PHE A 137 -18.15 7.87 6.34
CA PHE A 137 -17.34 8.21 5.17
C PHE A 137 -15.86 7.82 5.36
N LEU A 138 -15.29 8.12 6.52
CA LEU A 138 -13.90 7.74 6.85
C LEU A 138 -13.74 6.22 6.91
N SER A 139 -14.60 5.53 7.66
CA SER A 139 -14.52 4.08 7.80
C SER A 139 -14.78 3.34 6.49
N SER A 140 -15.80 3.76 5.73
CA SER A 140 -16.14 3.17 4.44
C SER A 140 -15.03 3.31 3.42
N LYS A 141 -14.31 4.43 3.39
CA LYS A 141 -13.14 4.62 2.51
C LYS A 141 -12.03 3.61 2.86
N VAL A 142 -11.72 3.45 4.14
CA VAL A 142 -10.72 2.47 4.60
C VAL A 142 -11.13 1.03 4.26
N VAL A 143 -12.40 0.67 4.53
CA VAL A 143 -12.93 -0.66 4.26
C VAL A 143 -12.99 -0.97 2.76
N SER A 144 -13.40 0.00 1.94
CA SER A 144 -13.44 -0.14 0.48
C SER A 144 -12.06 -0.45 -0.09
N HIS A 145 -11.03 0.24 0.39
CA HIS A 145 -9.65 -0.05 0.02
C HIS A 145 -9.22 -1.44 0.45
N TYR A 146 -9.58 -1.88 1.66
CA TYR A 146 -9.29 -3.24 2.09
C TYR A 146 -9.89 -4.29 1.14
N TRP A 147 -11.17 -4.15 0.77
CA TRP A 147 -11.80 -5.04 -0.20
C TRP A 147 -11.05 -5.05 -1.54
N LEU A 148 -10.83 -3.87 -2.14
CA LEU A 148 -10.26 -3.75 -3.48
C LEU A 148 -8.77 -4.11 -3.56
N ASP A 149 -8.00 -3.87 -2.49
CA ASP A 149 -6.55 -4.06 -2.48
C ASP A 149 -6.11 -5.41 -1.88
N ARG A 150 -6.95 -6.02 -1.02
CA ARG A 150 -6.59 -7.26 -0.31
C ARG A 150 -7.43 -8.46 -0.68
N ILE A 151 -8.71 -8.28 -0.99
CA ILE A 151 -9.64 -9.40 -1.20
C ILE A 151 -9.93 -9.61 -2.67
N TYR A 152 -10.29 -8.56 -3.40
CA TYR A 152 -10.63 -8.67 -4.81
C TYR A 152 -9.39 -8.83 -5.69
N PRO A 153 -9.52 -9.57 -6.80
CA PRO A 153 -8.50 -9.58 -7.85
C PRO A 153 -8.27 -8.18 -8.43
N ARG A 154 -7.07 -7.97 -8.98
CA ARG A 154 -6.65 -6.66 -9.51
C ARG A 154 -7.54 -6.20 -10.66
N GLU A 155 -8.04 -7.13 -11.45
CA GLU A 155 -8.94 -6.91 -12.58
C GLU A 155 -10.25 -6.29 -12.12
N ILE A 156 -10.82 -6.80 -11.03
CA ILE A 156 -12.06 -6.28 -10.42
C ILE A 156 -11.85 -4.87 -9.86
N LYS A 157 -10.72 -4.67 -9.17
CA LYS A 157 -10.32 -3.33 -8.70
C LYS A 157 -10.24 -2.33 -9.85
N ASN A 158 -9.55 -2.70 -10.92
CA ASN A 158 -9.36 -1.83 -12.08
C ASN A 158 -10.70 -1.52 -12.77
N ALA A 159 -11.56 -2.52 -12.95
CA ALA A 159 -12.89 -2.33 -13.54
C ALA A 159 -13.78 -1.41 -12.67
N HIS A 160 -13.71 -1.52 -11.34
CA HIS A 160 -14.40 -0.61 -10.43
C HIS A 160 -13.91 0.84 -10.57
N TYR A 161 -12.58 1.06 -10.51
CA TYR A 161 -12.01 2.40 -10.65
C TYR A 161 -12.15 2.98 -12.06
N GLY A 162 -12.17 2.13 -13.08
CA GLY A 162 -12.38 2.51 -14.49
C GLY A 162 -13.84 2.82 -14.84
N GLY A 163 -14.78 2.55 -13.92
CA GLY A 163 -16.21 2.74 -14.16
C GLY A 163 -16.83 1.69 -15.08
N GLU A 164 -16.12 0.60 -15.38
CA GLU A 164 -16.62 -0.53 -16.17
C GLU A 164 -17.67 -1.33 -15.38
N LEU A 165 -17.53 -1.37 -14.06
CA LEU A 165 -18.50 -1.91 -13.12
C LEU A 165 -18.54 -1.03 -11.86
N HIS A 166 -19.66 -1.07 -11.14
CA HIS A 166 -19.77 -0.45 -9.83
C HIS A 166 -20.09 -1.54 -8.79
N ILE A 167 -19.28 -1.61 -7.73
CA ILE A 167 -19.47 -2.57 -6.63
C ILE A 167 -20.12 -1.78 -5.51
N HIS A 168 -21.35 -2.16 -5.19
CA HIS A 168 -22.13 -1.51 -4.15
C HIS A 168 -21.62 -1.89 -2.74
N ASP A 169 -21.77 -0.95 -1.81
CA ASP A 169 -21.59 -1.15 -0.36
C ASP A 169 -20.22 -1.66 0.08
N LEU A 170 -19.17 -1.31 -0.67
CA LEU A 170 -17.78 -1.57 -0.28
C LEU A 170 -17.38 -0.94 1.06
N GLY A 171 -18.19 -0.05 1.62
CA GLY A 171 -17.95 0.58 2.91
C GLY A 171 -18.13 -0.33 4.13
N ILE A 172 -18.67 -1.54 3.96
CA ILE A 172 -19.06 -2.42 5.07
C ILE A 172 -18.32 -3.77 4.98
N LEU A 173 -17.80 -4.26 6.11
CA LEU A 173 -17.29 -5.63 6.25
C LEU A 173 -18.40 -6.54 6.77
N GLY A 174 -19.38 -6.85 5.92
CA GLY A 174 -20.56 -7.62 6.34
C GLY A 174 -21.51 -7.92 5.20
N ALA A 175 -22.64 -8.53 5.55
CA ALA A 175 -23.73 -8.75 4.61
C ALA A 175 -24.32 -7.41 4.15
N TYR A 176 -24.69 -7.32 2.87
CA TYR A 176 -25.34 -6.15 2.30
C TYR A 176 -26.65 -5.81 3.03
N CYS A 177 -27.50 -6.81 3.22
CA CYS A 177 -28.78 -6.67 3.90
C CYS A 177 -29.06 -7.91 4.74
N VAL A 178 -29.85 -7.73 5.79
CA VAL A 178 -30.38 -8.81 6.63
C VAL A 178 -31.85 -8.56 6.91
N GLY A 179 -32.65 -9.63 6.86
CA GLY A 179 -34.04 -9.64 7.27
C GLY A 179 -34.18 -10.35 8.61
N TRP A 180 -35.07 -9.84 9.47
CA TRP A 180 -35.33 -10.42 10.78
C TRP A 180 -36.77 -10.96 10.84
N ASP A 181 -36.93 -12.19 11.33
CA ASP A 181 -38.26 -12.75 11.55
C ASP A 181 -38.93 -12.07 12.75
N LEU A 182 -39.96 -11.28 12.49
CA LEU A 182 -40.72 -10.58 13.52
C LEU A 182 -41.37 -11.56 14.50
N ARG A 183 -41.82 -12.74 14.04
CA ARG A 183 -42.39 -13.75 14.94
C ARG A 183 -41.32 -14.26 15.91
N GLY A 184 -40.13 -14.55 15.41
CA GLY A 184 -38.97 -14.93 16.21
C GLY A 184 -38.63 -13.88 17.26
N LEU A 185 -38.59 -12.59 16.86
CA LEU A 185 -38.35 -11.48 17.76
C LEU A 185 -39.41 -11.38 18.87
N LEU A 186 -40.69 -11.51 18.53
CA LEU A 186 -41.79 -11.43 19.50
C LEU A 186 -41.84 -12.62 20.48
N LEU A 187 -41.43 -13.81 20.04
CA LEU A 187 -41.48 -15.02 20.87
C LEU A 187 -40.25 -15.23 21.73
N LYS A 188 -39.09 -14.72 21.30
CA LYS A 188 -37.79 -14.99 21.95
C LYS A 188 -37.13 -13.73 22.51
N GLY A 189 -37.63 -12.55 22.12
CA GLY A 189 -37.00 -11.27 22.44
C GLY A 189 -35.69 -11.06 21.67
N ILE A 190 -34.88 -10.11 22.14
CA ILE A 190 -33.56 -9.78 21.57
C ILE A 190 -32.51 -10.63 22.30
N VAL A 191 -32.09 -11.73 21.65
CA VAL A 191 -31.19 -12.75 22.21
C VAL A 191 -30.14 -13.19 21.18
N GLY A 192 -29.09 -13.90 21.62
CA GLY A 192 -28.16 -14.62 20.74
C GLY A 192 -26.87 -13.87 20.36
N VAL A 193 -26.59 -12.73 21.00
CA VAL A 193 -25.33 -12.00 20.83
C VAL A 193 -24.51 -12.10 22.10
N SER A 194 -23.44 -12.90 22.06
CA SER A 194 -22.53 -13.09 23.19
C SER A 194 -21.98 -11.76 23.70
N GLY A 195 -21.98 -11.57 25.02
CA GLY A 195 -21.48 -10.36 25.67
C GLY A 195 -22.39 -9.12 25.57
N LYS A 196 -23.64 -9.28 25.13
CA LYS A 196 -24.67 -8.22 25.14
C LYS A 196 -25.81 -8.59 26.09
N VAL A 197 -26.47 -7.57 26.63
CA VAL A 197 -27.67 -7.76 27.46
C VAL A 197 -28.79 -8.31 26.59
N GLU A 198 -29.49 -9.31 27.10
CA GLU A 198 -30.63 -9.93 26.44
C GLU A 198 -31.94 -9.47 27.08
N SER A 199 -32.98 -9.34 26.26
CA SER A 199 -34.34 -9.07 26.72
C SER A 199 -35.25 -10.15 26.16
N LYS A 200 -35.96 -10.85 27.03
CA LYS A 200 -36.97 -11.86 26.67
C LYS A 200 -38.37 -11.30 26.76
#